data_AF-A0A7V6X2S2-F1
#
_entry.id   AF-A0A7V6X2S2-F1
#
_cell.length_a   1.000
_cell.length_b   1.000
_cell.length_c   1.000
_cell.angle_alpha   90.00
_cell.angle_beta   90.00
_cell.angle_gamma   90.00
#
_symmetry.space_group_name_H-M   'P 1'
#
loop_
_entity.id
_entity.type
_entity.pdbx_description
1 polymer ?
#
loop_
_entity_poly.entity_id
_entity_poly.type
_entity_poly.pdbx_seq_one_letter_code
_entity_poly.pdbx_strand_id
1 'polypeptide(L)' 'MHIVHVEPEIPSNTGNIIRTCVATGSSLHLVGQLGFSLRDKYLKRAGLDYFYLADIHRYD' A
#
# COMPACT_ATOMS: atom_id res chain seq x y z
N MET A 1 14.76 0.02 -4.19
CA MET A 1 13.99 1.04 -4.96
C MET A 1 12.89 1.55 -4.06
N HIS A 2 12.59 2.85 -4.11
CA HIS A 2 11.55 3.46 -3.27
C HIS A 2 10.41 3.92 -4.15
N ILE A 3 9.18 3.57 -3.77
CA ILE A 3 7.95 4.04 -4.42
C ILE A 3 7.22 4.94 -3.44
N VAL A 4 6.92 6.17 -3.85
CA VAL A 4 6.20 7.15 -3.04
C VAL A 4 4.79 7.30 -3.60
N HIS A 5 3.80 7.09 -2.75
CA HIS A 5 2.38 7.18 -3.08
C HIS A 5 1.74 8.26 -2.21
N VAL A 6 1.53 9.42 -2.83
CA VAL A 6 1.02 10.63 -2.17
C VAL A 6 -0.51 10.65 -2.23
N GLU A 7 -1.13 10.85 -1.07
CA GLU A 7 -2.58 11.01 -0.87
C GLU A 7 -3.44 10.05 -1.69
N PRO A 8 -3.23 8.72 -1.59
CA PRO A 8 -3.94 7.78 -2.42
C PRO A 8 -5.41 7.68 -2.02
N GLU A 9 -6.28 7.76 -3.02
CA GLU A 9 -7.73 7.76 -2.83
C GLU A 9 -8.37 6.40 -3.15
N ILE A 10 -7.75 5.59 -4.02
CA ILE A 10 -8.33 4.35 -4.55
C ILE A 10 -7.62 3.13 -3.93
N PRO A 11 -8.31 2.33 -3.08
CA PRO A 11 -7.70 1.19 -2.38
C PRO A 11 -7.06 0.15 -3.31
N SER A 12 -7.70 -0.12 -4.45
CA SER A 12 -7.24 -1.08 -5.47
C SER A 12 -5.84 -0.75 -6.00
N ASN A 13 -5.57 0.53 -6.25
CA ASN A 13 -4.28 0.97 -6.80
C ASN A 13 -3.16 0.74 -5.78
N THR A 14 -3.39 1.14 -4.53
CA THR A 14 -2.45 0.90 -3.45
C THR A 14 -2.21 -0.60 -3.23
N GLY A 15 -3.24 -1.43 -3.33
CA GLY A 15 -3.08 -2.89 -3.26
C GLY A 15 -2.17 -3.46 -4.35
N ASN A 16 -2.35 -3.02 -5.60
CA ASN A 16 -1.47 -3.45 -6.70
C ASN A 16 -0.02 -2.97 -6.49
N ILE A 17 0.18 -1.75 -6.02
CA ILE A 17 1.51 -1.20 -5.72
C ILE A 17 2.18 -1.99 -4.60
N ILE A 18 1.46 -2.34 -3.53
CA ILE A 18 1.98 -3.18 -2.44
C ILE A 18 2.45 -4.52 -2.98
N ARG A 19 1.66 -5.18 -3.83
CA ARG A 19 2.04 -6.45 -4.45
C ARG A 19 3.30 -6.32 -5.31
N THR A 20 3.42 -5.25 -6.08
CA THR A 20 4.64 -4.96 -6.85
C THR A 20 5.84 -4.73 -5.94
N CYS A 21 5.67 -4.01 -4.84
CA CYS A 21 6.74 -3.75 -3.87
C CYS A 21 7.26 -5.06 -3.26
N VAL A 22 6.36 -5.95 -2.86
CA VAL A 22 6.71 -7.28 -2.33
C VAL A 22 7.43 -8.13 -3.40
N ALA A 23 6.93 -8.16 -4.63
CA ALA A 23 7.54 -8.92 -5.71
C ALA A 23 8.93 -8.41 -6.12
N THR A 24 9.21 -7.13 -5.91
CA THR A 24 10.46 -6.47 -6.32
C THR A 24 11.41 -6.17 -5.16
N GLY A 25 11.01 -6.44 -3.91
CA GLY A 25 11.77 -6.02 -2.73
C GLY A 25 11.89 -4.50 -2.59
N SER A 26 10.92 -3.74 -3.11
CA SER A 26 10.88 -2.27 -3.00
C SER A 26 10.17 -1.82 -1.73
N SER A 27 10.57 -0.67 -1.20
CA SER A 27 9.88 -0.03 -0.07
C SER A 27 8.80 0.93 -0.56
N LEU A 28 7.62 0.89 0.08
CA LEU A 28 6.48 1.76 -0.23
C LEU A 28 6.36 2.86 0.83
N HIS A 29 6.30 4.11 0.38
CA HIS A 29 6.09 5.28 1.23
C HIS A 29 4.69 5.84 0.95
N LEU A 30 3.80 5.76 1.95
CA LEU A 30 2.47 6.37 1.90
C LEU A 30 2.55 7.75 2.59
N VAL A 31 2.23 8.80 1.85
CA VAL A 31 2.37 10.19 2.33
C VAL A 31 1.00 10.87 2.33
N GLY A 32 0.66 11.52 3.44
CA GLY A 32 -0.56 12.32 3.60
C GLY A 32 -1.81 11.52 3.97
N GLN A 33 -2.96 12.17 3.81
CA GLN A 33 -4.28 11.62 4.14
C GLN A 33 -4.68 10.58 3.08
N LEU A 34 -4.85 9.32 3.48
CA LEU A 34 -5.37 8.30 2.58
C LEU A 34 -6.88 8.46 2.46
N GLY A 35 -7.41 8.45 1.25
CA GLY A 35 -8.86 8.48 1.00
C GLY A 35 -9.60 7.19 1.40
N PHE A 36 -8.89 6.23 1.99
CA PHE A 36 -9.45 4.95 2.43
C PHE A 36 -8.75 4.41 3.68
N SER A 37 -9.42 3.50 4.38
CA SER A 37 -8.84 2.84 5.55
C SER A 37 -7.92 1.68 5.15
N LEU A 38 -6.68 1.68 5.66
CA LEU A 38 -5.77 0.54 5.53
C LEU A 38 -6.25 -0.73 6.26
N ARG A 39 -7.26 -0.59 7.12
CA ARG A 39 -7.88 -1.72 7.86
C ARG A 39 -9.15 -2.24 7.19
N ASP A 40 -9.54 -1.64 6.06
CA ASP A 40 -10.80 -1.97 5.42
C ASP A 40 -10.80 -3.38 4.82
N LYS A 41 -11.96 -4.05 4.85
CA LYS A 41 -12.17 -5.39 4.30
C LYS A 41 -11.85 -5.47 2.81
N TYR A 42 -11.83 -4.33 2.12
CA TYR A 42 -11.42 -4.21 0.72
C TYR A 42 -9.94 -4.56 0.49
N LEU A 43 -9.04 -4.25 1.44
CA LEU A 43 -7.65 -4.71 1.36
C LEU A 43 -7.56 -6.24 1.53
N LYS A 44 -8.35 -6.82 2.45
CA LYS A 44 -8.42 -8.29 2.61
C LYS A 44 -8.96 -9.01 1.36
N ARG A 45 -9.99 -8.47 0.68
CA ARG A 45 -10.56 -9.11 -0.53
C ARG A 45 -9.68 -8.97 -1.77
N ALA A 46 -8.77 -7.99 -1.81
CA ALA A 46 -7.82 -7.82 -2.91
C ALA A 46 -6.62 -8.82 -2.85
N GLY A 47 -6.68 -9.84 -1.98
CA GLY A 47 -5.63 -10.86 -1.85
C GLY A 47 -4.38 -10.36 -1.13
N LEU A 48 -4.48 -9.26 -0.37
CA LEU A 48 -3.37 -8.66 0.37
C LEU A 48 -3.17 -9.26 1.77
N ASP A 49 -2.92 -10.57 1.83
CA ASP A 49 -2.13 -11.13 2.94
C ASP A 49 -0.65 -10.65 2.88
N TYR A 50 -0.27 -9.98 1.78
CA TYR A 50 1.07 -9.41 1.56
C TYR A 50 1.37 -8.13 2.34
N PHE A 51 0.38 -7.51 2.99
CA PHE A 51 0.62 -6.25 3.71
C PHE A 51 1.66 -6.43 4.82
N TYR A 52 1.69 -7.62 5.45
CA TYR A 52 2.69 -7.99 6.47
C TYR A 52 4.07 -8.30 5.88
N LEU A 53 4.15 -8.55 4.56
CA LEU A 53 5.38 -8.86 3.83
C LEU A 53 6.00 -7.63 3.19
N ALA A 54 5.22 -6.55 3.05
CA ALA A 54 5.66 -5.31 2.42
C ALA A 54 6.39 -4.41 3.42
N ASP A 55 7.50 -3.83 2.98
CA ASP A 55 8.18 -2.75 3.71
C ASP A 55 7.44 -1.43 3.44
N ILE A 56 6.61 -1.00 4.40
CA ILE A 56 5.73 0.17 4.26
C ILE A 56 6.06 1.22 5.31
N HIS A 57 6.29 2.45 4.86
CA HIS A 57 6.48 3.63 5.69
C HIS A 57 5.30 4.60 5.54
N ARG A 58 4.81 5.16 6.64
CA ARG A 58 3.78 6.20 6.64
C ARG A 58 4.33 7.55 7.08
N TYR A 59 3.89 8.60 6.40
CA TYR A 59 4.18 9.99 6.69
C TYR A 59 2.86 10.75 6.66
N ASP A 60 2.58 11.51 7.72
CA ASP A 60 1.34 12.30 7.85
C ASP A 60 1.50 13.70 7.25
#